data_AF-A0A929IJP5-F1
#
_entry.id   AF-A0A929IJP5-F1
#
_cell.length_a   1.000
_cell.length_b   1.000
_cell.length_c   1.000
_cell.angle_alpha   90.00
_cell.angle_beta   90.00
_cell.angle_gamma   90.00
#
_symmetry.space_group_name_H-M   'P 1'
#
loop_
_entity.id
_entity.type
_entity.pdbx_description
1 polymer ?
#
loop_
_entity_poly.entity_id
_entity_poly.type
_entity_poly.pdbx_seq_one_letter_code
_entity_poly.pdbx_strand_id
1 'polypeptide(L)'
;LDNGIETVLGKPSTHIASPGTYDQKHVQRVGHLKDCVAYGPGILDLAHQPDEYVGIDDMVQSAQVMAAATVDLLSGQGSDA
;
A
#
# COMPACT_ATOMS: atom_id res chain seq x y z
N LEU A 1 1.25 -3.62 7.28
CA LEU A 1 0.45 -3.55 6.04
C LEU A 1 -0.09 -4.94 5.66
N ASP A 2 0.76 -5.96 5.59
CA ASP A 2 0.35 -7.34 5.25
C ASP A 2 -0.82 -7.85 6.10
N ASN A 3 -0.74 -7.70 7.43
CA ASN A 3 -1.83 -8.02 8.36
C ASN A 3 -3.15 -7.30 8.02
N GLY A 4 -3.08 -5.99 7.74
CA GLY A 4 -4.24 -5.19 7.35
C GLY A 4 -4.85 -5.66 6.02
N ILE A 5 -4.03 -6.01 5.04
CA ILE A 5 -4.47 -6.57 3.75
C ILE A 5 -5.20 -7.89 3.97
N GLU A 6 -4.61 -8.81 4.73
CA GLU A 6 -5.21 -10.12 5.00
C GLU A 6 -6.52 -10.00 5.79
N THR A 7 -6.57 -9.10 6.78
CA THR A 7 -7.76 -8.84 7.58
C THR A 7 -8.93 -8.30 6.75
N VAL A 8 -8.67 -7.36 5.83
CA VAL A 8 -9.72 -6.68 5.05
C VAL A 8 -10.11 -7.49 3.81
N LEU A 9 -9.14 -8.08 3.11
CA LEU A 9 -9.37 -8.77 1.82
C LEU A 9 -9.49 -10.29 1.94
N GLY A 10 -9.21 -10.87 3.11
CA GLY A 10 -9.30 -12.32 3.35
C GLY A 10 -8.29 -13.14 2.56
N LYS A 11 -7.19 -12.52 2.11
CA LYS A 11 -6.13 -13.17 1.32
C LYS A 11 -4.76 -12.55 1.64
N PRO A 12 -3.66 -13.33 1.53
CA PRO A 12 -2.33 -12.80 1.77
C PRO A 12 -1.97 -11.69 0.78
N SER A 13 -1.14 -10.74 1.21
CA SER A 13 -0.60 -9.69 0.34
C SER A 13 0.38 -10.28 -0.68
N THR A 14 0.65 -9.51 -1.74
CA THR A 14 1.67 -9.85 -2.74
C THR A 14 2.68 -8.71 -2.81
N HIS A 15 3.97 -9.05 -2.81
CA HIS A 15 5.05 -8.07 -2.92
C HIS A 15 5.58 -8.06 -4.35
N ILE A 16 5.64 -6.87 -4.95
CA ILE A 16 5.98 -6.70 -6.36
C ILE A 16 7.05 -5.62 -6.48
N ALA A 17 8.08 -5.88 -7.28
CA ALA A 17 8.99 -4.85 -7.75
C ALA A 17 8.33 -4.13 -8.93
N SER A 18 7.74 -2.97 -8.69
CA SER A 18 7.11 -2.19 -9.75
C SER A 18 8.14 -1.71 -10.79
N PRO A 19 7.81 -1.75 -12.09
CA PRO A 19 8.68 -1.19 -13.13
C PRO A 19 8.69 0.35 -13.14
N GLY A 20 7.76 1.00 -12.43
CA GLY A 20 7.68 2.45 -12.31
C GLY A 20 8.58 3.03 -11.24
N THR A 21 8.77 4.35 -11.26
CA THR A 21 9.40 5.07 -10.13
C THR A 21 8.32 5.74 -9.30
N TYR A 22 8.39 5.60 -7.97
CA TYR A 22 7.58 6.38 -7.04
C TYR A 22 8.44 7.38 -6.29
N ASP A 23 7.81 8.17 -5.42
CA ASP A 23 8.50 9.07 -4.51
C ASP A 23 9.19 8.33 -3.36
N GLN A 24 8.92 7.03 -3.20
CA GLN A 24 9.62 6.16 -2.23
C GLN A 24 11.14 6.24 -2.39
N LYS A 25 11.64 6.43 -3.62
CA LYS A 25 13.07 6.62 -3.91
C LYS A 25 13.64 7.85 -3.19
N HIS A 26 12.85 8.91 -3.01
CA HIS A 26 13.26 10.11 -2.30
C HIS A 26 13.23 9.88 -0.79
N VAL A 27 12.20 9.23 -0.27
CA VAL A 27 12.12 8.81 1.15
C VAL A 27 13.33 7.96 1.54
N GLN A 28 13.71 7.00 0.69
CA GLN A 28 14.87 6.15 0.93
C GLN A 28 16.20 6.91 0.79
N ARG A 29 16.40 7.68 -0.30
CA ARG A 29 17.70 8.29 -0.60
C ARG A 29 18.01 9.52 0.27
N VAL A 30 16.99 10.32 0.58
CA VAL A 30 17.13 11.58 1.34
C VAL A 30 16.74 11.36 2.80
N GLY A 31 15.65 10.65 3.05
CA GLY A 31 15.15 10.39 4.41
C GLY A 31 15.79 9.18 5.09
N HIS A 32 16.57 8.37 4.36
CA HIS A 32 17.23 7.16 4.86
C HIS A 32 16.29 6.10 5.47
N LEU A 33 14.98 6.21 5.23
CA LEU A 33 13.97 5.25 5.68
C LEU A 33 13.73 4.19 4.58
N LYS A 34 14.08 2.94 4.88
CA LYS A 34 13.93 1.81 3.94
C LYS A 34 12.53 1.20 3.99
N ASP A 35 11.82 1.33 5.11
CA ASP A 35 10.49 0.77 5.34
C ASP A 35 9.40 1.65 4.73
N CYS A 36 9.55 1.93 3.43
CA CYS A 36 8.64 2.75 2.65
C CYS A 36 8.16 1.96 1.43
N VAL A 37 6.86 1.69 1.38
CA VAL A 37 6.22 0.92 0.33
C VAL A 37 5.16 1.76 -0.38
N ALA A 38 4.88 1.42 -1.64
CA ALA A 38 3.72 1.94 -2.36
C ALA A 38 2.56 0.95 -2.19
N TYR A 39 1.40 1.45 -1.81
CA TYR A 39 0.16 0.68 -1.70
C TYR A 39 -1.03 1.56 -2.07
N GLY A 40 -1.97 0.98 -2.80
CA GLY A 40 -3.21 1.64 -3.20
C GLY A 40 -4.00 0.76 -4.16
N PRO A 41 -5.29 1.09 -4.37
CA PRO A 41 -6.10 0.45 -5.39
C PRO A 41 -5.81 1.08 -6.76
N GLY A 42 -6.33 0.48 -7.82
CA GLY A 42 -6.14 0.95 -9.19
C GLY A 42 -5.38 -0.06 -10.05
N ILE A 43 -5.54 0.09 -11.35
CA ILE A 43 -4.98 -0.83 -12.34
C ILE A 43 -3.74 -0.18 -12.93
N LEU A 44 -2.56 -0.66 -12.53
CA LEU A 44 -1.27 -0.05 -12.91
C LEU A 44 -1.09 0.02 -14.44
N ASP A 45 -1.59 -0.98 -15.17
CA ASP A 45 -1.51 -1.04 -16.63
C ASP A 45 -2.37 0.04 -17.32
N LEU A 46 -3.37 0.58 -16.63
CA LEU A 46 -4.22 1.68 -17.13
C LEU A 46 -3.72 3.05 -16.69
N ALA A 47 -2.71 3.14 -15.82
CA ALA A 47 -2.21 4.42 -15.36
C ALA A 47 -1.75 5.30 -16.54
N HIS A 48 -2.24 6.54 -16.63
CA HIS A 48 -1.99 7.49 -17.71
C HIS A 48 -2.57 7.09 -19.09
N GLN A 49 -3.42 6.07 -19.15
CA GLN A 49 -4.12 5.67 -20.36
C GLN A 49 -5.52 6.32 -20.43
N PRO A 50 -6.14 6.43 -21.62
CA PRO A 50 -7.55 6.78 -21.73
C PRO A 50 -8.42 5.82 -20.91
N ASP A 51 -9.51 6.34 -20.37
CA ASP A 51 -10.48 5.59 -19.55
C ASP A 51 -9.86 4.92 -18.30
N GLU A 52 -8.79 5.50 -17.74
CA GLU A 52 -8.27 5.12 -16.42
C GLU A 52 -9.39 5.22 -15.36
N TYR A 53 -9.54 4.17 -14.54
CA TYR A 53 -10.55 4.11 -13.49
C TYR A 53 -10.06 3.29 -12.30
N VAL A 54 -10.84 3.35 -11.21
CA VAL A 54 -10.67 2.53 -10.02
C VAL A 54 -12.04 2.04 -9.55
N GLY A 55 -12.12 0.81 -9.04
CA GLY A 55 -13.33 0.29 -8.42
C GLY A 55 -13.68 1.04 -7.14
N ILE A 56 -14.96 1.32 -6.92
CA ILE A 56 -15.42 2.00 -5.69
C ILE A 56 -15.15 1.11 -4.47
N ASP A 57 -15.46 -0.18 -4.56
CA ASP A 57 -15.20 -1.13 -3.48
C ASP A 57 -13.69 -1.25 -3.20
N ASP A 58 -12.85 -1.25 -4.23
CA ASP A 58 -11.39 -1.28 -4.08
C ASP A 58 -10.88 -0.02 -3.34
N MET A 59 -11.45 1.15 -3.64
CA MET A 59 -11.15 2.40 -2.92
C MET A 59 -11.52 2.30 -1.44
N VAL A 60 -12.73 1.80 -1.14
CA VAL A 60 -13.20 1.65 0.24
C VAL A 60 -12.36 0.64 1.02
N GLN A 61 -12.08 -0.52 0.43
CA GLN A 61 -11.24 -1.55 1.04
C GLN A 61 -9.80 -1.07 1.23
N SER A 62 -9.22 -0.35 0.27
CA SER A 62 -7.88 0.21 0.41
C SER A 62 -7.81 1.21 1.57
N ALA A 63 -8.83 2.05 1.73
CA ALA A 63 -8.92 2.96 2.87
C ALA A 63 -9.00 2.20 4.21
N GLN A 64 -9.75 1.10 4.27
CA GLN A 64 -9.80 0.24 5.46
C GLN A 64 -8.43 -0.41 5.77
N VAL A 65 -7.71 -0.90 4.76
CA VAL A 65 -6.36 -1.45 4.93
C VAL A 65 -5.39 -0.39 5.45
N MET A 66 -5.39 0.80 4.85
CA MET A 66 -4.57 1.92 5.28
C MET A 66 -4.87 2.31 6.73
N ALA A 67 -6.15 2.33 7.12
CA ALA A 67 -6.56 2.62 8.49
C ALA A 67 -6.07 1.55 9.48
N ALA A 68 -6.25 0.26 9.16
CA ALA A 68 -5.78 -0.85 9.99
C ALA A 68 -4.26 -0.82 10.16
N ALA A 69 -3.51 -0.66 9.07
CA ALA A 69 -2.05 -0.56 9.11
C ALA A 69 -1.58 0.65 9.94
N THR A 70 -2.28 1.78 9.85
CA THR A 70 -1.99 2.97 10.66
C THR A 70 -2.20 2.70 12.15
N VAL A 71 -3.30 2.04 12.51
CA VAL A 71 -3.57 1.65 13.91
C VAL A 71 -2.49 0.71 14.44
N ASP A 72 -2.09 -0.30 13.67
CA ASP A 72 -1.03 -1.24 14.06
C ASP A 72 0.29 -0.51 14.35
N LEU A 73 0.68 0.44 13.47
CA LEU A 73 1.90 1.25 13.63
C LEU A 73 1.83 2.18 14.85
N LEU A 74 0.70 2.85 15.07
CA LEU A 74 0.56 3.84 16.15
C LEU A 74 0.33 3.21 17.53
N SER A 75 -0.25 2.00 17.58
CA SER A 75 -0.50 1.30 18.83
C SER A 75 0.71 0.52 19.36
N GLY A 76 1.82 0.50 18.61
CA GLY A 76 3.03 -0.23 19.00
C GLY A 76 2.88 -1.75 18.92
N GLN A 77 1.80 -2.27 18.33
CA GLN A 77 1.59 -3.71 18.17
C GLN A 77 2.48 -4.33 17.09
N GLY A 78 3.20 -3.50 16.32
CA GLY A 78 4.14 -3.93 15.28
C GLY A 78 5.62 -3.92 15.67
N SER A 79 6.00 -3.69 16.94
CA SER A 79 7.41 -3.55 17.34
C SER A 79 8.11 -4.82 17.83
N ASP A 80 7.46 -5.99 17.80
CA ASP A 80 8.08 -7.27 18.16
C ASP A 80 7.79 -8.35 17.10
N ALA A 81 8.58 -8.37 16.04
CA ALA A 81 8.78 -9.53 15.15
C ALA A 81 10.17 -9.46 14.51
#